data_AF-A0A2E7DPV4-F1
#
_entry.id   AF-A0A2E7DPV4-F1
#
_cell.length_a   1.000
_cell.length_b   1.000
_cell.length_c   1.000
_cell.angle_alpha   90.00
_cell.angle_beta   90.00
_cell.angle_gamma   90.00
#
_symmetry.space_group_name_H-M   'P 1'
#
loop_
_entity.id
_entity.type
_entity.pdbx_description
1 polymer ?
#
loop_
_entity_poly.entity_id
_entity_poly.type
_entity_poly.pdbx_seq_one_letter_code
_entity_poly.pdbx_strand_id
1 'polypeptide(L)'
;MIDQTFLVQGDRRVDLWQAGEGWNGDFNPDDPNDVEFWRFDVQERIDGQWETMDDASYCTQLPVDSDFTTTQKALRWIMDETYSVNNVKKICEELSWISPEWFTEPRLSRF
;
A
#
# COMPACT_ATOMS: atom_id res chain seq x y z
N MET A 1 15.57 1.15 -4.22
CA MET A 1 15.91 1.29 -2.78
C MET A 1 14.64 0.95 -2.03
N ILE A 2 14.71 0.11 -1.00
CA ILE A 2 13.57 -0.14 -0.12
C ILE A 2 13.90 0.39 1.27
N ASP A 3 13.00 1.19 1.82
CA ASP A 3 12.98 1.67 3.20
C ASP A 3 11.79 0.99 3.91
N GLN A 4 11.61 1.21 5.20
CA GLN A 4 10.50 0.69 5.99
C GLN A 4 9.14 1.05 5.39
N THR A 5 9.00 2.24 4.81
CA THR A 5 7.71 2.77 4.32
C THR A 5 7.68 3.10 2.84
N PHE A 6 8.76 2.90 2.07
CA PHE A 6 8.71 3.15 0.62
C PHE A 6 9.64 2.25 -0.19
N LEU A 7 9.31 2.09 -1.47
CA LEU A 7 10.10 1.37 -2.46
C LEU A 7 10.21 2.19 -3.75
N VAL A 8 11.44 2.43 -4.20
CA VAL A 8 11.74 3.03 -5.51
C VAL A 8 12.39 2.01 -6.43
N GLN A 9 11.83 1.88 -7.64
CA GLN A 9 12.35 1.09 -8.74
C GLN A 9 12.23 1.92 -10.03
N GLY A 10 13.34 2.21 -10.70
CA GLY A 10 13.32 3.01 -11.94
C GLY A 10 12.67 4.38 -11.76
N ASP A 11 11.63 4.64 -12.55
CA ASP A 11 10.76 5.82 -12.56
C ASP A 11 9.47 5.62 -11.77
N ARG A 12 9.36 4.55 -10.97
CA ARG A 12 8.22 4.23 -10.12
C ARG A 12 8.61 4.26 -8.64
N ARG A 13 7.71 4.80 -7.83
CA ARG A 13 7.80 4.83 -6.37
C ARG A 13 6.49 4.39 -5.76
N VAL A 14 6.57 3.60 -4.69
CA VAL A 14 5.44 3.23 -3.84
C VAL A 14 5.75 3.69 -2.43
N ASP A 15 4.81 4.38 -1.79
CA ASP A 15 4.89 4.78 -0.39
C ASP A 15 3.76 4.15 0.41
N LEU A 16 4.03 3.88 1.68
CA LEU A 16 3.05 3.59 2.72
C LEU A 16 3.12 4.74 3.74
N TRP A 17 1.98 5.32 4.09
CA TRP A 17 1.91 6.42 5.05
C TRP A 17 0.63 6.37 5.89
N GLN A 18 0.71 6.93 7.10
CA GLN A 18 -0.42 6.95 8.04
C GLN A 18 -1.33 8.12 7.69
N ALA A 19 -2.49 7.81 7.11
CA ALA A 19 -3.50 8.82 6.81
C ALA A 19 -4.47 9.06 7.98
N GLY A 20 -4.34 8.30 9.07
CA GLY A 20 -5.33 8.26 10.16
C GLY A 20 -6.62 7.58 9.74
N GLU A 21 -6.53 6.52 8.92
CA GLU A 21 -7.68 5.77 8.39
C GLU A 21 -7.88 4.46 9.16
N GLY A 22 -9.13 4.10 9.45
CA GLY A 22 -9.55 2.88 10.12
C GLY A 22 -10.67 2.15 9.37
N TRP A 23 -11.41 1.26 10.06
CA TRP A 23 -12.40 0.39 9.41
C TRP A 23 -13.55 1.13 8.74
N ASN A 24 -13.94 2.29 9.28
CA ASN A 24 -15.14 3.02 8.87
C ASN A 24 -14.86 4.49 8.54
N GLY A 25 -13.68 4.79 8.00
CA GLY A 25 -13.24 6.15 7.69
C GLY A 25 -12.05 6.54 8.52
N ASP A 26 -12.16 7.60 9.32
CA ASP A 26 -11.08 8.05 10.19
C ASP A 26 -10.89 7.07 11.35
N PHE A 27 -9.64 6.76 11.67
CA PHE A 27 -9.25 5.96 12.82
C PHE A 27 -9.62 6.66 14.13
N ASN A 28 -10.28 5.94 15.02
CA ASN A 28 -10.61 6.38 16.37
C ASN A 28 -9.74 5.69 17.43
N PRO A 29 -8.73 6.37 18.02
CA PRO A 29 -7.86 5.77 19.02
C PRO A 29 -8.56 5.44 20.35
N ASP A 30 -9.77 5.97 20.60
CA ASP A 30 -10.56 5.67 21.78
C ASP A 30 -11.43 4.39 21.61
N ASP A 31 -11.56 3.86 20.39
CA ASP A 31 -12.22 2.57 20.13
C ASP A 31 -11.18 1.44 20.03
N PRO A 32 -11.10 0.53 21.01
CA PRO A 32 -10.11 -0.55 21.00
C PRO A 32 -10.30 -1.58 19.88
N ASN A 33 -11.42 -1.51 19.13
CA ASN A 33 -11.67 -2.38 17.99
C ASN A 33 -11.40 -1.71 16.65
N ASP A 34 -11.12 -0.40 16.65
CA ASP A 34 -10.71 0.28 15.43
C ASP A 34 -9.21 0.10 15.23
N VAL A 35 -8.83 -0.22 13.99
CA VAL A 35 -7.45 -0.54 13.64
C VAL A 35 -7.00 0.50 12.63
N GLU A 36 -5.92 1.21 12.93
CA GLU A 36 -5.34 2.14 11.98
C GLU A 36 -4.64 1.38 10.84
N PHE A 37 -4.92 1.77 9.61
CA PHE A 37 -4.40 1.15 8.40
C PHE A 37 -3.43 2.06 7.65
N TRP A 38 -2.47 1.43 6.97
CA TRP A 38 -1.62 2.14 6.02
C TRP A 38 -2.43 2.58 4.81
N ARG A 39 -2.15 3.79 4.29
CA ARG A 39 -2.48 4.18 2.93
C ARG A 39 -1.27 3.93 2.04
N PHE A 40 -1.47 3.57 0.78
CA PHE A 40 -0.40 3.60 -0.22
C PHE A 40 -0.62 4.65 -1.30
N ASP A 41 0.49 5.19 -1.81
CA ASP A 41 0.54 5.98 -3.04
C ASP A 41 1.45 5.29 -4.06
N VAL A 42 1.04 5.28 -5.33
CA VAL A 42 1.89 4.92 -6.46
C VAL A 42 2.23 6.19 -7.22
N GLN A 43 3.51 6.48 -7.33
CA GLN A 43 4.03 7.71 -7.91
C GLN A 43 4.94 7.42 -9.09
N GLU A 44 4.90 8.26 -10.11
CA GLU A 44 5.83 8.25 -11.23
C GLU A 44 6.75 9.47 -11.22
N ARG A 45 7.87 9.37 -11.93
CA ARG A 45 8.85 10.46 -11.98
C ARG A 45 8.60 11.39 -13.16
N ILE A 46 8.07 12.59 -12.91
CA ILE A 46 7.78 13.62 -13.91
C ILE A 46 8.67 14.84 -13.65
N ASP A 47 9.42 15.29 -14.65
CA ASP A 47 10.34 16.44 -14.55
C ASP A 47 11.26 16.44 -13.33
N GLY A 48 11.69 15.23 -12.93
CA GLY A 48 12.58 15.00 -11.80
C GLY A 48 11.90 14.97 -10.42
N GLN A 49 10.60 15.26 -10.35
CA GLN A 49 9.76 15.16 -9.16
C GLN A 49 8.99 13.84 -9.12
N TRP A 50 8.55 13.44 -7.94
CA TRP A 50 7.61 12.33 -7.77
C TRP A 50 6.20 12.90 -7.75
N GLU A 51 5.34 12.39 -8.62
CA GLU A 51 3.94 12.76 -8.70
C GLU A 51 3.07 11.51 -8.57
N THR A 52 2.05 11.56 -7.70
CA THR A 52 1.08 10.48 -7.56
C THR A 52 0.34 10.29 -8.86
N MET A 53 0.31 9.05 -9.35
CA MET A 53 -0.42 8.70 -10.55
C MET A 53 -1.93 8.86 -10.34
N ASP A 54 -2.66 9.12 -11.42
CA ASP A 54 -4.12 9.15 -11.40
C ASP A 54 -4.69 7.83 -10.87
N ASP A 55 -5.68 7.93 -9.97
CA ASP A 55 -6.33 6.78 -9.32
C ASP A 55 -5.31 5.79 -8.68
N ALA A 56 -4.36 6.31 -7.89
CA ALA A 56 -3.29 5.49 -7.32
C ALA A 56 -2.97 5.80 -5.84
N SER A 57 -3.97 6.23 -5.07
CA SER A 57 -3.89 6.50 -3.63
C SER A 57 -5.05 5.86 -2.87
N TYR A 58 -4.77 4.79 -2.11
CA TYR A 58 -5.82 3.99 -1.46
C TYR A 58 -5.43 3.57 -0.03
N CYS A 59 -6.43 3.58 0.85
CA CYS A 59 -6.35 2.89 2.13
C CYS A 59 -6.18 1.38 1.89
N THR A 60 -5.47 0.71 2.79
CA THR A 60 -5.30 -0.74 2.78
C THR A 60 -6.08 -1.39 3.93
N GLN A 61 -6.02 -2.71 4.04
CA GLN A 61 -6.35 -3.45 5.26
C GLN A 61 -5.07 -3.93 5.97
N LEU A 62 -3.94 -3.23 5.75
CA LEU A 62 -2.66 -3.53 6.35
C LEU A 62 -2.47 -2.64 7.59
N PRO A 63 -2.50 -3.19 8.82
CA PRO A 63 -2.36 -2.41 10.04
C PRO A 63 -1.04 -1.63 10.09
N VAL A 64 -1.06 -0.42 10.66
CA VAL A 64 0.14 0.42 10.80
C VAL A 64 1.24 -0.20 11.67
N ASP A 65 0.86 -1.11 12.57
CA ASP A 65 1.74 -1.85 13.48
C ASP A 65 2.25 -3.19 12.89
N SER A 66 1.94 -3.47 11.61
CA SER A 66 2.46 -4.63 10.89
C SER A 66 3.98 -4.72 10.97
N ASP A 67 4.51 -5.95 11.10
CA ASP A 67 5.95 -6.17 11.20
C ASP A 67 6.68 -5.73 9.91
N PHE A 68 7.97 -5.41 10.06
CA PHE A 68 8.81 -4.96 8.95
C PHE A 68 8.75 -5.89 7.73
N THR A 69 8.75 -7.21 7.92
CA THR A 69 8.75 -8.17 6.80
C THR A 69 7.43 -8.09 6.03
N THR A 70 6.31 -8.00 6.72
CA THR A 70 4.97 -7.85 6.12
C THR A 70 4.87 -6.55 5.34
N THR A 71 5.30 -5.43 5.91
CA THR A 71 5.32 -4.12 5.23
C THR A 71 6.21 -4.13 3.98
N GLN A 72 7.38 -4.77 4.05
CA GLN A 72 8.28 -4.94 2.88
C GLN A 72 7.65 -5.79 1.78
N LYS A 73 6.90 -6.84 2.13
CA LYS A 73 6.19 -7.67 1.15
C LYS A 73 5.06 -6.88 0.50
N ALA A 74 4.32 -6.07 1.25
CA ALA A 74 3.28 -5.20 0.71
C ALA A 74 3.85 -4.20 -0.31
N LEU A 75 4.92 -3.47 0.05
CA LEU A 75 5.61 -2.53 -0.86
C LEU A 75 6.05 -3.20 -2.17
N ARG A 76 6.66 -4.38 -2.08
CA ARG A 76 7.09 -5.14 -3.26
C ARG A 76 5.91 -5.60 -4.10
N TRP A 77 4.85 -6.09 -3.47
CA TRP A 77 3.66 -6.57 -4.16
C TRP A 77 2.97 -5.44 -4.95
N ILE A 78 2.79 -4.27 -4.32
CA ILE A 78 2.22 -3.10 -4.99
C ILE A 78 3.12 -2.65 -6.14
N MET A 79 4.45 -2.62 -5.94
CA MET A 79 5.40 -2.29 -7.00
C MET A 79 5.32 -3.27 -8.17
N ASP A 80 5.35 -4.58 -7.91
CA ASP A 80 5.34 -5.61 -8.94
C ASP A 80 4.08 -5.55 -9.81
N GLU A 81 2.92 -5.32 -9.19
CA GLU A 81 1.64 -5.24 -9.91
C GLU A 81 1.48 -3.92 -10.70
N THR A 82 2.15 -2.85 -10.29
CA THR A 82 1.95 -1.50 -10.89
C THR A 82 3.07 -1.06 -11.82
N TYR A 83 4.30 -1.57 -11.67
CA TYR A 83 5.52 -1.02 -12.30
C TYR A 83 5.42 -0.85 -13.83
N SER A 84 4.86 -1.85 -14.54
CA SER A 84 4.78 -1.84 -16.00
C SER A 84 3.41 -1.38 -16.53
N VAL A 85 2.59 -0.77 -15.67
CA VAL A 85 1.20 -0.44 -15.97
C VAL A 85 0.98 1.07 -15.88
N ASN A 86 0.38 1.64 -16.93
CA ASN A 86 0.06 3.06 -17.00
C ASN A 86 -1.30 3.38 -16.36
N ASN A 87 -2.33 2.56 -16.63
CA ASN A 87 -3.63 2.70 -15.96
C ASN A 87 -3.71 1.74 -14.78
N VAL A 88 -3.46 2.26 -13.58
CA VAL A 88 -3.34 1.46 -12.35
C VAL A 88 -4.63 1.42 -11.53
N LYS A 89 -5.70 2.12 -11.92
CA LYS A 89 -6.94 2.26 -11.14
C LYS A 89 -7.46 0.93 -10.59
N LYS A 90 -7.79 0.00 -11.49
CA LYS A 90 -8.37 -1.30 -11.09
C LYS A 90 -7.40 -2.13 -10.24
N ILE A 91 -6.11 -2.06 -10.56
CA ILE A 91 -5.06 -2.75 -9.79
C ILE A 91 -5.01 -2.17 -8.38
N CYS A 92 -5.02 -0.84 -8.24
CA CYS A 92 -4.97 -0.18 -6.93
C CYS A 92 -6.26 -0.39 -6.12
N GLU A 93 -7.43 -0.45 -6.76
CA GLU A 93 -8.69 -0.86 -6.13
C GLU A 93 -8.59 -2.29 -5.57
N GLU A 94 -8.01 -3.23 -6.30
CA GLU A 94 -7.78 -4.60 -5.81
C GLU A 94 -6.74 -4.64 -4.68
N LEU A 95 -5.68 -3.84 -4.79
CA LEU A 95 -4.61 -3.73 -3.79
C LEU A 95 -5.05 -3.01 -2.50
N SER A 96 -6.16 -2.26 -2.52
CA SER A 96 -6.77 -1.68 -1.30
C SER A 96 -7.21 -2.74 -0.28
N TRP A 97 -7.31 -4.00 -0.71
CA TRP A 97 -7.62 -5.15 0.15
C TRP A 97 -6.37 -5.87 0.67
N ILE A 98 -5.16 -5.37 0.41
CA ILE A 98 -3.94 -5.95 1.01
C ILE A 98 -4.09 -5.97 2.52
N SER A 99 -3.86 -7.14 3.10
CA SER A 99 -3.84 -7.39 4.53
C SER A 99 -2.66 -8.33 4.88
N PRO A 100 -2.30 -8.49 6.17
CA PRO A 100 -1.21 -9.39 6.57
C PRO A 100 -1.37 -10.84 6.05
N GLU A 101 -2.61 -11.31 5.93
CA GLU A 101 -2.95 -12.67 5.50
C GLU A 101 -2.52 -12.98 4.06
N TRP A 102 -2.30 -11.97 3.22
CA TRP A 102 -1.79 -12.16 1.85
C TRP A 102 -0.34 -12.69 1.82
N PHE A 103 0.34 -12.59 2.97
CA PHE A 103 1.77 -12.84 3.12
C PHE A 103 2.10 -13.97 4.10
N THR A 104 1.08 -14.62 4.67
CA THR A 104 1.20 -15.82 5.50
C THR A 104 1.21 -17.09 4.64
N GLU A 105 1.87 -18.14 5.12
CA GLU A 105 1.89 -19.45 4.45
C GLU A 105 0.96 -20.48 5.14
N PRO A 106 0.33 -21.39 4.38
CA PRO A 106 0.28 -21.43 2.91
C PRO A 106 -0.61 -20.30 2.38
N ARG A 107 -0.16 -19.67 1.29
CA ARG A 107 -0.86 -18.56 0.67
C ARG A 107 -2.27 -19.01 0.28
N LEU A 108 -3.29 -18.50 0.94
CA LEU A 108 -4.66 -18.66 0.45
C LEU A 108 -4.67 -18.00 -0.93
N SER A 109 -4.99 -18.78 -1.97
CA SER A 109 -5.04 -18.28 -3.35
C SER A 109 -5.95 -17.05 -3.40
N ARG A 110 -5.57 -16.05 -4.22
CA ARG A 110 -6.45 -14.94 -4.64
C ARG A 110 -7.88 -15.51 -4.83
N PHE A 111 -8.85 -14.90 -4.16
CA PHE A 111 -10.27 -15.25 -4.24
C PHE A 111 -10.74 -15.39 -5.69
#